data_AF-A0A150PF91-F1
#
_entry.id   AF-A0A150PF91-F1
#
_cell.length_a   1.000
_cell.length_b   1.000
_cell.length_c   1.000
_cell.angle_alpha   90.00
_cell.angle_beta   90.00
_cell.angle_gamma   90.00
#
_symmetry.space_group_name_H-M   'P 1'
#
loop_
_entity.id
_entity.type
_entity.pdbx_description
1 polymer ?
#
loop_
_entity_poly.entity_id
_entity_poly.type
_entity_poly.pdbx_seq_one_letter_code
_entity_poly.pdbx_strand_id
1 'polypeptide(L)'
;MTTDPSTADYGTIITEDESVTTGDAAVQTTDESVRTTADAVSTPVLALDLAAEILAGALGSLIDADYVEGKTQFRDVLCSRIDISQLEAEELVDDMERSGRIRFVGAEEGRGWHIQQRR
;
A
#
# COMPACT_ATOMS: atom_id res chain seq x y z
N MET A 1 34.56 12.25 25.07
CA MET A 1 34.75 10.79 25.25
C MET A 1 33.75 10.38 26.31
N THR A 2 32.79 9.49 26.15
CA THR A 2 32.25 8.72 25.01
C THR A 2 30.94 8.13 25.59
N THR A 3 29.91 8.06 24.75
CA THR A 3 28.52 7.63 24.96
C THR A 3 28.37 6.17 25.42
N ASP A 4 27.34 5.91 26.26
CA ASP A 4 26.39 4.75 26.29
C ASP A 4 26.92 3.29 26.24
N PRO A 5 26.10 2.20 26.28
CA PRO A 5 24.65 2.06 26.54
C PRO A 5 24.20 0.81 27.37
N SER A 6 22.87 0.77 27.64
CA SER A 6 21.94 -0.38 27.52
C SER A 6 21.92 -1.54 28.55
N THR A 7 20.77 -1.71 29.20
CA THR A 7 19.74 -2.76 28.94
C THR A 7 18.91 -3.01 30.21
N ALA A 8 17.58 -2.87 30.14
CA ALA A 8 16.66 -3.15 31.25
C ALA A 8 15.70 -4.30 30.90
N ASP A 9 15.72 -5.33 31.74
CA ASP A 9 14.81 -6.49 31.80
C ASP A 9 13.61 -6.12 32.71
N TYR A 10 12.38 -6.41 32.27
CA TYR A 10 11.14 -6.02 32.94
C TYR A 10 10.58 -7.17 33.80
N GLY A 11 10.53 -6.97 35.12
CA GLY A 11 9.86 -7.85 36.09
C GLY A 11 8.71 -7.13 36.82
N THR A 12 7.55 -7.79 36.89
CA THR A 12 6.27 -7.35 37.48
C THR A 12 6.40 -6.84 38.93
N ILE A 13 5.85 -5.65 39.21
CA ILE A 13 5.90 -5.00 40.54
C ILE A 13 4.53 -5.08 41.23
N ILE A 14 4.51 -5.64 42.44
CA ILE A 14 3.36 -5.74 43.36
C ILE A 14 3.26 -4.41 44.12
N THR A 15 2.11 -3.74 44.06
CA THR A 15 1.86 -2.45 44.72
C THR A 15 1.34 -2.63 46.14
N GLU A 16 2.19 -2.41 47.15
CA GLU A 16 1.77 -2.08 48.51
C GLU A 16 2.58 -0.86 49.02
N ASP A 17 1.81 0.18 49.31
CA ASP A 17 2.07 1.52 49.89
C ASP A 17 3.46 1.86 50.45
N GLU A 18 4.36 2.43 49.63
CA GLU A 18 5.43 3.30 50.14
C GLU A 18 5.87 4.37 49.10
N SER A 19 5.45 5.62 49.35
CA SER A 19 5.99 6.89 48.83
C SER A 19 6.25 7.02 47.32
N VAL A 20 5.23 7.47 46.58
CA VAL A 20 5.39 8.02 45.22
C VAL A 20 6.10 9.38 45.33
N THR A 21 7.40 9.39 45.07
CA THR A 21 8.11 10.65 44.81
C THR A 21 7.84 11.02 43.35
N THR A 22 6.90 11.93 43.10
CA THR A 22 6.70 12.56 41.79
C THR A 22 7.92 13.44 41.49
N GLY A 23 8.95 12.81 40.93
CA GLY A 23 9.99 13.52 40.18
C GLY A 23 9.44 13.80 38.79
N ASP A 24 9.43 15.09 38.43
CA ASP A 24 9.05 15.62 37.11
C ASP A 24 10.03 15.08 36.04
N ALA A 25 9.87 13.82 35.67
CA ALA A 25 10.54 13.25 34.52
C ALA A 25 9.52 13.29 33.38
N ALA A 26 9.54 14.40 32.64
CA ALA A 26 8.83 14.55 31.39
C ALA A 26 9.02 13.29 30.56
N VAL A 27 7.93 12.54 30.36
CA VAL A 27 7.88 11.43 29.42
C VAL A 27 8.00 12.05 28.03
N GLN A 28 9.23 12.21 27.55
CA GLN A 28 9.48 12.38 26.13
C GLN A 28 9.23 11.03 25.48
N THR A 29 7.98 10.81 25.06
CA THR A 29 7.75 9.97 23.90
C THR A 29 8.44 10.70 22.76
N THR A 30 9.69 10.33 22.47
CA THR A 30 10.23 10.53 21.13
C THR A 30 9.34 9.67 20.26
N ASP A 31 8.25 10.29 19.81
CA ASP A 31 7.44 9.86 18.71
C ASP A 31 8.44 9.63 17.58
N GLU A 32 8.93 8.40 17.44
CA GLU A 32 9.50 7.97 16.18
C GLU A 32 8.32 8.02 15.23
N SER A 33 8.10 9.22 14.68
CA SER A 33 7.15 9.43 13.63
C SER A 33 7.59 8.49 12.53
N VAL A 34 6.87 7.39 12.37
CA VAL A 34 6.92 6.56 11.17
C VAL A 34 6.44 7.48 10.06
N ARG A 35 7.39 8.23 9.51
CA ARG A 35 7.22 8.92 8.26
C ARG A 35 7.19 7.80 7.24
N THR A 36 6.01 7.28 6.96
CA THR A 36 5.66 6.98 5.57
C THR A 36 5.75 8.32 4.86
N THR A 37 6.98 8.74 4.53
CA THR A 37 7.19 9.55 3.36
C THR A 37 6.48 8.75 2.28
N ALA A 38 5.33 9.27 1.85
CA ALA A 38 4.79 9.05 0.54
C ALA A 38 5.88 9.54 -0.45
N ASP A 39 6.99 8.81 -0.49
CA ASP A 39 7.82 8.71 -1.68
C ASP A 39 6.89 7.99 -2.63
N ALA A 40 6.08 8.78 -3.34
CA ALA A 40 5.22 8.28 -4.38
C ALA A 40 6.19 7.60 -5.36
N VAL A 41 6.31 6.28 -5.23
CA VAL A 41 7.16 5.45 -6.08
C VAL A 41 6.73 5.78 -7.48
N SER A 42 7.57 6.54 -8.20
CA SER A 42 7.20 7.07 -9.49
C SER A 42 7.26 5.91 -10.46
N THR A 43 6.14 5.19 -10.59
CA THR A 43 6.04 4.01 -11.43
C THR A 43 6.35 4.43 -12.86
N PRO A 44 7.43 3.93 -13.47
CA PRO A 44 7.85 4.40 -14.78
C PRO A 44 6.77 4.06 -15.82
N VAL A 45 6.57 4.94 -16.80
CA VAL A 45 5.56 4.79 -17.87
C VAL A 45 5.65 3.42 -18.55
N LEU A 46 6.87 2.90 -18.76
CA LEU A 46 7.11 1.57 -19.32
C LEU A 46 6.55 0.42 -18.46
N ALA A 47 6.59 0.55 -17.12
CA ALA A 47 5.99 -0.43 -16.22
C ALA A 47 4.46 -0.40 -16.29
N LEU A 48 3.87 0.80 -16.47
CA LEU A 48 2.43 0.95 -16.65
C LEU A 48 1.94 0.35 -17.98
N ASP A 49 2.72 0.49 -19.06
CA ASP A 49 2.40 -0.10 -20.35
C ASP A 49 2.50 -1.63 -20.32
N LEU A 50 3.57 -2.18 -19.72
CA LEU A 50 3.71 -3.62 -19.52
C LEU A 50 2.58 -4.19 -18.64
N ALA A 51 2.19 -3.50 -17.57
CA ALA A 51 1.07 -3.91 -16.72
C ALA A 51 -0.26 -3.93 -17.50
N ALA A 52 -0.51 -2.92 -18.33
CA ALA A 52 -1.69 -2.89 -19.20
C ALA A 52 -1.69 -4.04 -20.23
N GLU A 53 -0.53 -4.37 -20.81
CA GLU A 53 -0.39 -5.52 -21.70
C GLU A 53 -0.67 -6.85 -20.99
N ILE A 54 -0.12 -7.04 -19.78
CA ILE A 54 -0.35 -8.23 -18.96
C ILE A 54 -1.84 -8.39 -18.64
N LEU A 55 -2.48 -7.33 -18.17
CA LEU A 55 -3.90 -7.35 -17.80
C LEU A 55 -4.78 -7.63 -19.02
N ALA A 56 -4.52 -6.98 -20.14
CA ALA A 56 -5.28 -7.20 -21.37
C ALA A 56 -5.07 -8.62 -21.93
N GLY A 57 -3.87 -9.20 -21.80
CA GLY A 57 -3.60 -10.57 -22.19
C GLY A 57 -4.24 -11.62 -21.26
N ALA A 58 -4.44 -11.29 -19.98
CA ALA A 58 -5.02 -12.20 -18.99
C ALA A 58 -6.55 -12.13 -18.91
N LEU A 59 -7.11 -10.91 -18.96
CA LEU A 59 -8.52 -10.63 -18.69
C LEU A 59 -9.28 -10.17 -19.95
N GLY A 60 -8.58 -9.76 -21.00
CA GLY A 60 -9.21 -9.12 -22.15
C GLY A 60 -9.62 -7.66 -21.89
N SER A 61 -10.25 -7.04 -22.89
CA SER A 61 -10.50 -5.60 -22.93
C SER A 61 -11.86 -5.14 -22.39
N LEU A 62 -12.76 -6.06 -22.03
CA LEU A 62 -14.05 -5.77 -21.41
C LEU A 62 -14.53 -6.98 -20.59
N ILE A 63 -14.75 -6.80 -19.29
CA ILE A 63 -15.46 -7.75 -18.43
C ILE A 63 -16.61 -7.03 -17.75
N ASP A 64 -17.78 -7.68 -17.64
CA ASP A 64 -18.94 -7.23 -16.86
C ASP A 64 -18.72 -7.54 -15.38
N ALA A 65 -18.04 -6.64 -14.68
CA ALA A 65 -17.70 -6.82 -13.26
C ALA A 65 -17.77 -5.49 -12.51
N ASP A 66 -18.17 -5.57 -11.24
CA ASP A 66 -18.25 -4.42 -10.34
C ASP A 66 -16.86 -3.85 -10.06
N TYR A 67 -16.77 -2.54 -9.75
CA TYR A 67 -15.50 -1.84 -9.51
C TYR A 67 -14.56 -2.55 -8.52
N VAL A 68 -15.11 -2.97 -7.37
CA VAL A 68 -14.34 -3.64 -6.31
C VAL A 68 -13.82 -5.00 -6.78
N GLU A 69 -14.66 -5.75 -7.49
CA GLU A 69 -14.29 -7.05 -8.04
C GLU A 69 -13.22 -6.89 -9.12
N GLY A 70 -13.39 -5.94 -10.03
CA GLY A 70 -12.42 -5.63 -11.07
C GLY A 70 -11.06 -5.20 -10.53
N LYS A 71 -11.03 -4.32 -9.52
CA LYS A 71 -9.77 -3.96 -8.84
C LYS A 71 -9.09 -5.16 -8.21
N THR A 72 -9.86 -6.02 -7.55
CA THR A 72 -9.33 -7.26 -6.94
C THR A 72 -8.71 -8.16 -8.01
N GLN A 73 -9.43 -8.40 -9.12
CA GLN A 73 -8.93 -9.23 -10.21
C GLN A 73 -7.66 -8.66 -10.85
N PHE A 74 -7.57 -7.33 -11.03
CA PHE A 74 -6.38 -6.70 -11.60
C PHE A 74 -5.17 -6.89 -10.70
N ARG A 75 -5.33 -6.61 -9.41
CA ARG A 75 -4.27 -6.81 -8.41
C ARG A 75 -3.80 -8.27 -8.40
N ASP A 76 -4.73 -9.22 -8.35
CA ASP A 76 -4.40 -10.64 -8.26
C ASP A 76 -3.65 -11.14 -9.52
N VAL A 77 -4.03 -10.65 -10.71
CA VAL A 77 -3.30 -10.93 -11.96
C VAL A 77 -1.88 -10.36 -11.92
N LEU A 78 -1.72 -9.11 -11.47
CA LEU A 78 -0.39 -8.48 -11.40
C LEU A 78 0.51 -9.22 -10.40
N CYS A 79 0.02 -9.50 -9.19
CA CYS A 79 0.74 -10.31 -8.20
C CYS A 79 1.19 -11.66 -8.80
N SER A 80 0.31 -12.34 -9.53
CA SER A 80 0.63 -13.63 -10.14
C SER A 80 1.61 -13.55 -11.32
N ARG A 81 1.72 -12.41 -12.00
CA ARG A 81 2.46 -12.30 -13.28
C ARG A 81 3.80 -11.57 -13.17
N ILE A 82 3.96 -10.67 -12.21
CA ILE A 82 5.15 -9.82 -12.06
C ILE A 82 5.86 -9.97 -10.70
N ASP A 83 5.46 -10.95 -9.88
CA ASP A 83 6.09 -11.28 -8.59
C ASP A 83 6.28 -10.06 -7.68
N ILE A 84 5.19 -9.28 -7.56
CA ILE A 84 5.12 -8.08 -6.71
C ILE A 84 4.18 -8.32 -5.54
N SER A 85 4.37 -7.57 -4.46
CA SER A 85 3.49 -7.63 -3.30
C SER A 85 2.06 -7.16 -3.62
N GLN A 86 1.09 -7.51 -2.79
CA GLN A 86 -0.30 -7.06 -2.95
C GLN A 86 -0.43 -5.53 -2.88
N LEU A 87 0.38 -4.87 -2.05
CA LEU A 87 0.41 -3.42 -1.92
C LEU A 87 0.93 -2.76 -3.20
N GLU A 88 2.07 -3.24 -3.72
CA GLU A 88 2.64 -2.72 -4.98
C GLU A 88 1.69 -2.93 -6.16
N ALA A 89 1.00 -4.08 -6.20
CA ALA A 89 0.00 -4.33 -7.24
C ALA A 89 -1.21 -3.38 -7.12
N GLU A 90 -1.65 -3.05 -5.92
CA GLU A 90 -2.72 -2.09 -5.69
C GLU A 90 -2.32 -0.67 -6.11
N GLU A 91 -1.13 -0.22 -5.71
CA GLU A 91 -0.58 1.07 -6.12
C GLU A 91 -0.40 1.15 -7.64
N LEU A 92 0.04 0.06 -8.28
CA LEU A 92 0.18 -0.03 -9.73
C LEU A 92 -1.18 0.05 -10.44
N VAL A 93 -2.23 -0.59 -9.92
CA VAL A 93 -3.60 -0.47 -10.43
C VAL A 93 -4.10 0.98 -10.30
N ASP A 94 -3.86 1.62 -9.16
CA ASP A 94 -4.23 3.02 -8.94
C ASP A 94 -3.48 3.97 -9.89
N ASP A 95 -2.20 3.73 -10.14
CA ASP A 95 -1.39 4.49 -11.09
C ASP A 95 -1.84 4.29 -12.55
N MET A 96 -2.25 3.07 -12.90
CA MET A 96 -2.84 2.79 -14.21
C MET A 96 -4.19 3.51 -14.38
N GLU A 97 -5.02 3.56 -13.34
CA GLU A 97 -6.30 4.28 -13.35
C GLU A 97 -6.06 5.78 -13.47
N ARG A 98 -5.15 6.33 -12.66
CA ARG A 98 -4.76 7.74 -12.67
C ARG A 98 -4.16 8.17 -14.02
N SER A 99 -3.39 7.30 -14.66
CA SER A 99 -2.80 7.55 -15.97
C SER A 99 -3.74 7.28 -17.16
N GLY A 100 -4.94 6.75 -16.89
CA GLY A 100 -5.97 6.48 -17.89
C GLY A 100 -5.76 5.21 -18.72
N ARG A 101 -4.81 4.35 -18.32
CA ARG A 101 -4.57 3.05 -18.96
C ARG A 101 -5.64 2.03 -18.62
N ILE A 102 -6.25 2.17 -17.45
CA ILE A 102 -7.44 1.42 -17.09
C ILE A 102 -8.55 2.40 -16.75
N ARG A 103 -9.78 2.03 -17.08
CA ARG A 103 -10.96 2.78 -16.68
C ARG A 103 -12.04 1.81 -16.24
N PHE A 104 -12.54 1.97 -15.03
CA PHE A 104 -13.72 1.24 -14.58
C PHE A 104 -14.98 2.00 -14.99
N VAL A 105 -15.94 1.29 -15.56
CA VAL A 105 -17.24 1.83 -16.00
C VAL A 105 -18.27 1.50 -14.93
N GLY A 106 -18.97 2.53 -14.48
CA GLY A 106 -19.97 2.45 -13.41
C GLY A 106 -21.41 2.46 -13.92
N ALA A 107 -22.33 2.12 -13.01
CA ALA A 107 -23.70 1.66 -13.23
C ALA A 107 -24.61 2.42 -14.23
N GLU A 108 -24.30 3.66 -14.61
CA GLU A 108 -25.10 4.43 -15.58
C GLU A 108 -24.76 4.09 -17.04
N GLU A 109 -23.53 3.66 -17.33
CA GLU A 109 -23.04 3.33 -18.69
C GLU A 109 -22.83 1.82 -18.92
N GLY A 110 -23.02 1.01 -17.86
CA GLY A 110 -22.72 -0.42 -17.81
C GLY A 110 -21.76 -0.73 -16.65
N ARG A 111 -21.46 -2.01 -16.40
CA ARG A 111 -20.42 -2.39 -15.43
C ARG A 111 -19.24 -2.99 -16.17
N GLY A 112 -18.05 -2.70 -15.68
CA GLY A 112 -16.85 -3.33 -16.19
C GLY A 112 -15.61 -2.47 -16.17
N TRP A 113 -14.64 -2.84 -16.98
CA TRP A 113 -13.42 -2.06 -17.19
C TRP A 113 -13.02 -2.03 -18.66
N HIS A 114 -12.21 -1.03 -18.97
CA HIS A 114 -11.51 -0.91 -20.24
C HIS A 114 -10.01 -0.80 -19.98
N ILE A 115 -9.21 -1.50 -20.79
CA ILE A 115 -7.76 -1.43 -20.75
C ILE A 115 -7.28 -0.80 -22.07
N GLN A 116 -6.67 0.38 -21.97
CA GLN A 116 -6.09 1.08 -23.10
C GLN A 116 -4.66 0.60 -23.32
N GLN A 117 -4.44 -0.11 -24.42
CA GLN A 117 -3.10 -0.44 -24.89
C GLN A 117 -2.60 0.69 -25.80
N ARG A 118 -1.40 1.21 -25.55
CA ARG A 118 -0.71 2.03 -26.55
C ARG A 118 0.00 1.10 -27.53
N ARG A 119 -0.42 1.14 -28.79
CA ARG A 119 0.28 0.53 -29.92
C ARG A 119 1.53 1.33 -30.29
#